data_AF-A0A9D4EC74-F1
#
_entry.id   AF-A0A9D4EC74-F1
#
_cell.length_a   1.000
_cell.length_b   1.000
_cell.length_c   1.000
_cell.angle_alpha   90.00
_cell.angle_beta   90.00
_cell.angle_gamma   90.00
#
_symmetry.space_group_name_H-M   'P 1'
#
loop_
_entity.id
_entity.type
_entity.pdbx_description
1 polymer ?
#
loop_
_entity_poly.entity_id
_entity_poly.type
_entity_poly.pdbx_seq_one_letter_code
_entity_poly.pdbx_strand_id
1 'polypeptide(L)'
;MMTPIQIVFLLASLCFRASATKNPCTYKEKIYQDGQTFIDVYSECKCDDGQVTCSQRVYPKNPCTYKGNNYQDGQTFIDVYSECKCDDGQVTCFQRVYPKNPCTYKGNNYQDGQTFIDVYSECKCDDGKVKCSQRVYPKNPCTYKGNNYQDGQTFIDVYSECKCNDGQVTCSQRAYPIANQPPTNPPPTPLPTTCPCPDTHCCRVVWRYGGKKRTSCCPQCRFTQDTWGSDCVHI
;
A
#
# COMPACT_ATOMS: atom_id res chain seq x y z
N MET A 1 108.79 13.37 -16.85
CA MET A 1 108.32 12.14 -16.20
C MET A 1 108.10 12.45 -14.72
N MET A 2 106.85 12.55 -14.29
CA MET A 2 106.41 12.64 -12.90
C MET A 2 105.52 11.43 -12.62
N THR A 3 105.67 10.86 -11.42
CA THR A 3 105.18 9.54 -11.00
C THR A 3 103.65 9.46 -10.85
N PRO A 4 103.04 8.26 -11.00
CA PRO A 4 101.58 8.04 -10.97
C PRO A 4 100.90 8.33 -9.61
N ILE A 5 101.65 8.71 -8.58
CA ILE A 5 101.18 8.92 -7.21
C ILE A 5 100.46 10.28 -7.05
N GLN A 6 100.67 11.24 -7.96
CA GLN A 6 100.00 12.55 -7.88
C GLN A 6 98.60 12.61 -8.52
N ILE A 7 98.14 11.54 -9.17
CA ILE A 7 96.78 11.46 -9.73
C ILE A 7 95.79 10.85 -8.70
N VAL A 8 96.27 10.28 -7.61
CA VAL A 8 95.40 9.66 -6.58
C VAL A 8 94.78 10.72 -5.64
N PHE A 9 95.32 11.93 -5.58
CA PHE A 9 94.78 12.99 -4.71
C PHE A 9 93.63 13.82 -5.31
N LEU A 10 93.25 13.57 -6.57
CA LEU A 10 92.08 14.19 -7.21
C LEU A 10 90.86 13.25 -7.29
N LEU A 11 90.85 12.16 -6.53
CA LEU A 11 89.72 11.22 -6.39
C LEU A 11 89.16 11.13 -4.96
N ALA A 12 89.40 12.15 -4.13
CA ALA A 12 88.75 12.31 -2.82
C ALA A 12 87.83 13.54 -2.77
N SER A 13 87.39 14.04 -3.93
CA SER A 13 86.33 15.04 -4.00
C SER A 13 84.97 14.36 -3.80
N LEU A 14 84.46 14.50 -2.57
CA LEU A 14 83.05 14.70 -2.26
C LEU A 14 82.08 13.66 -2.84
N CYS A 15 82.18 12.42 -2.35
CA CYS A 15 80.99 11.60 -2.12
C CYS A 15 80.70 11.52 -0.63
N PHE A 16 80.69 12.68 0.06
CA PHE A 16 79.86 12.81 1.26
C PHE A 16 78.43 12.80 0.73
N ARG A 17 77.89 11.59 0.52
CA ARG A 17 76.44 11.44 0.47
C ARG A 17 76.02 11.92 1.86
N ALA A 18 75.59 13.18 1.94
CA ALA A 18 74.66 13.61 2.96
C ALA A 18 73.47 12.66 2.80
N SER A 19 73.55 11.51 3.48
CA SER A 19 72.39 10.73 3.76
C SER A 19 71.57 11.70 4.57
N ALA A 20 70.55 12.29 3.94
CA ALA A 20 69.66 13.22 4.61
C ALA A 20 69.12 12.45 5.80
N THR A 21 69.69 12.71 6.98
CA THR A 21 69.26 12.11 8.23
C THR A 21 67.91 12.72 8.49
N LYS A 22 66.88 12.00 8.06
CA LYS A 22 65.51 12.46 8.23
C LYS A 22 65.20 12.56 9.70
N ASN A 23 64.51 13.64 10.07
CA ASN A 23 64.31 13.96 11.46
C ASN A 23 63.19 13.11 12.09
N PRO A 24 63.35 12.64 13.33
CA PRO A 24 62.26 12.01 14.06
C PRO A 24 61.18 13.06 14.40
N CYS A 25 59.93 12.62 14.49
CA CYS A 25 58.82 13.48 14.86
C CYS A 25 58.51 13.37 16.36
N THR A 26 58.19 14.49 17.00
CA THR A 26 57.63 14.51 18.35
C THR A 26 56.13 14.79 18.27
N TYR A 27 55.31 13.87 18.79
CA TYR A 27 53.85 13.98 18.76
C TYR A 27 53.25 13.48 20.08
N LYS A 28 52.51 14.35 20.77
CA LYS A 28 51.92 14.09 22.10
C LYS A 28 52.92 13.42 23.06
N GLU A 29 54.09 14.04 23.18
CA GLU A 29 55.18 13.59 24.07
C GLU A 29 55.82 12.24 23.71
N LYS A 30 55.47 11.66 22.56
CA LYS A 30 56.10 10.45 22.01
C LYS A 30 56.96 10.78 20.81
N ILE A 31 58.08 10.06 20.67
CA ILE A 31 59.01 10.20 19.56
C ILE A 31 58.72 9.08 18.55
N TYR A 32 58.55 9.46 17.28
CA TYR A 32 58.30 8.57 16.15
C TYR A 32 59.45 8.70 15.14
N GLN A 33 59.94 7.57 14.63
CA GLN A 33 60.99 7.56 13.62
C GLN A 33 60.46 8.03 12.26
N ASP A 34 61.33 8.55 11.41
CA ASP A 34 60.94 8.89 10.04
C ASP A 34 60.32 7.67 9.33
N GLY A 35 59.21 7.91 8.63
CA GLY A 35 58.44 6.88 7.94
C GLY A 35 57.52 6.06 8.84
N GLN A 36 57.58 6.22 10.17
CA GLN A 36 56.73 5.49 11.10
C GLN A 36 55.27 5.96 10.98
N THR A 37 54.35 4.98 10.87
CA THR A 37 52.90 5.20 10.95
C THR A 37 52.38 4.82 12.33
N PHE A 38 51.36 5.54 12.81
CA PHE A 38 50.72 5.31 14.09
C PHE A 38 49.26 5.78 14.08
N ILE A 39 48.45 5.31 15.03
CA ILE A 39 47.05 5.70 15.16
C ILE A 39 46.93 6.71 16.31
N ASP A 40 46.36 7.88 16.02
CA ASP A 40 45.93 8.85 17.04
C ASP A 40 44.40 8.95 17.03
N VAL A 41 43.78 8.32 18.02
CA VAL A 41 42.32 8.21 18.20
C VAL A 41 41.60 7.80 16.90
N TYR A 42 41.29 8.74 16.01
CA TYR A 42 40.59 8.52 14.74
C TYR A 42 41.37 8.83 13.47
N SER A 43 42.69 8.98 13.57
CA SER A 43 43.52 9.32 12.42
C SER A 43 44.70 8.38 12.31
N GLU A 44 45.01 7.96 11.09
CA GLU A 44 46.32 7.38 10.80
C GLU A 44 47.29 8.52 10.55
N CYS A 45 48.31 8.57 11.37
CA CYS A 45 49.35 9.58 11.32
C CYS A 45 50.63 8.94 10.80
N LYS A 46 51.37 9.71 10.01
CA LYS A 46 52.69 9.35 9.49
C LYS A 46 53.69 10.43 9.88
N CYS A 47 54.85 10.01 10.38
CA CYS A 47 56.02 10.87 10.53
C CYS A 47 56.79 10.94 9.19
N ASP A 48 57.03 12.15 8.69
CA ASP A 48 57.89 12.41 7.53
C ASP A 48 58.75 13.65 7.83
N ASP A 49 60.05 13.42 7.97
CA ASP A 49 61.09 14.43 8.20
C ASP A 49 60.73 15.50 9.26
N GLY A 50 60.43 15.04 10.48
CA GLY A 50 60.08 15.90 11.61
C GLY A 50 58.64 16.42 11.61
N GLN A 51 57.86 16.17 10.56
CA GLN A 51 56.45 16.55 10.47
C GLN A 51 55.52 15.35 10.62
N VAL A 52 54.47 15.49 11.45
CA VAL A 52 53.38 14.52 11.52
C VAL A 52 52.24 14.96 10.63
N THR A 53 51.86 14.09 9.69
CA THR A 53 50.66 14.27 8.87
C THR A 53 49.65 13.19 9.25
N CYS A 54 48.44 13.60 9.61
CA CYS A 54 47.35 12.70 9.97
C CYS A 54 46.28 12.73 8.89
N SER A 55 45.97 11.58 8.31
CA SER A 55 44.77 11.37 7.50
C SER A 55 43.67 10.82 8.40
N GLN A 56 42.47 11.41 8.30
CA GLN A 56 41.33 10.94 9.05
C GLN A 56 41.02 9.50 8.60
N ARG A 57 41.17 8.54 9.52
CA ARG A 57 40.77 7.15 9.29
C ARG A 57 39.31 7.01 9.73
N VAL A 58 38.44 6.81 8.76
CA VAL A 58 37.08 6.31 8.97
C VAL A 58 37.20 4.98 9.72
N TYR A 59 36.53 4.85 10.86
CA TYR A 59 36.56 3.62 11.65
C TYR A 59 36.02 2.45 10.85
N PRO A 60 36.41 1.20 11.20
CA PRO A 60 35.58 0.06 10.84
C PRO A 60 34.21 0.32 11.49
N LYS A 61 33.23 0.65 10.65
CA LYS A 61 31.87 0.91 11.08
C LYS A 61 31.29 -0.34 11.76
N ASN A 62 30.47 -0.12 12.77
CA ASN A 62 29.97 -1.20 13.59
C ASN A 62 28.95 -2.07 12.81
N PRO A 63 29.01 -3.42 12.96
CA PRO A 63 27.94 -4.26 12.46
C PRO A 63 26.65 -4.00 13.26
N CYS A 64 25.50 -4.27 12.64
CA CYS A 64 24.20 -4.12 13.28
C CYS A 64 23.66 -5.48 13.71
N THR A 65 22.97 -5.50 14.86
CA THR A 65 22.15 -6.65 15.27
C THR A 65 20.68 -6.27 15.16
N TYR A 66 19.91 -7.03 14.38
CA TYR A 66 18.49 -6.79 14.16
C TYR A 66 17.70 -8.09 14.20
N LYS A 67 16.73 -8.18 15.13
CA LYS A 67 15.90 -9.36 15.40
C LYS A 67 16.71 -10.67 15.53
N GLY A 68 17.88 -10.60 16.17
CA GLY A 68 18.76 -11.74 16.41
C GLY A 68 19.69 -12.11 15.24
N ASN A 69 19.63 -11.39 14.12
CA ASN A 69 20.54 -11.55 12.99
C ASN A 69 21.61 -10.44 12.99
N ASN A 70 22.81 -10.77 12.51
CA ASN A 70 23.91 -9.82 12.38
C ASN A 70 24.08 -9.38 10.93
N TYR A 71 24.24 -8.08 10.71
CA TYR A 71 24.39 -7.44 9.41
C TYR A 71 25.66 -6.59 9.39
N GLN A 72 26.39 -6.64 8.28
CA GLN A 72 27.57 -5.80 8.08
C GLN A 72 27.17 -4.35 7.83
N ASP A 73 28.06 -3.40 8.12
CA ASP A 73 27.83 -2.01 7.74
C ASP A 73 27.55 -1.89 6.23
N GLY A 74 26.55 -1.06 5.88
CA GLY A 74 26.12 -0.84 4.51
C GLY A 74 25.23 -1.95 3.96
N GLN A 75 25.07 -3.09 4.65
CA GLN A 75 24.22 -4.18 4.21
C GLN A 75 22.74 -3.76 4.21
N THR A 76 22.04 -4.05 3.11
CA THR A 76 20.58 -3.93 3.00
C THR A 76 19.91 -5.29 3.11
N PHE A 77 18.72 -5.32 3.70
CA PHE A 77 17.93 -6.55 3.87
C PHE A 77 16.44 -6.23 3.94
N ILE A 78 15.59 -7.24 3.73
CA ILE A 78 14.13 -7.07 3.75
C ILE A 78 13.55 -7.62 5.05
N ASP A 79 12.74 -6.81 5.73
CA ASP A 79 11.93 -7.21 6.88
C ASP A 79 10.43 -7.04 6.55
N VAL A 80 9.80 -8.16 6.18
CA VAL A 80 8.38 -8.28 5.78
C VAL A 80 7.98 -7.36 4.62
N TYR A 81 7.78 -6.07 4.89
CA TYR A 81 7.39 -5.02 3.94
C TYR A 81 8.31 -3.79 4.01
N SER A 82 9.46 -3.90 4.66
CA SER A 82 10.42 -2.81 4.77
C SER A 82 11.76 -3.23 4.20
N GLU A 83 12.42 -2.32 3.49
CA GLU A 83 13.85 -2.44 3.24
C GLU A 83 14.60 -1.74 4.37
N CYS A 84 15.47 -2.49 5.01
CA CYS A 84 16.31 -2.04 6.08
C CYS A 84 17.75 -1.92 5.60
N LYS A 85 18.47 -0.96 6.17
CA LYS A 85 19.90 -0.74 5.96
C LYS A 85 20.59 -0.68 7.32
N CYS A 86 21.70 -1.41 7.44
CA CYS A 86 22.66 -1.23 8.52
C CYS A 86 23.60 -0.06 8.20
N ASP A 87 23.71 0.90 9.12
CA ASP A 87 24.68 1.99 9.06
C ASP A 87 25.23 2.25 10.47
N ASP A 88 26.51 1.94 10.64
CA ASP A 88 27.29 2.11 11.87
C ASP A 88 26.57 1.67 13.15
N GLY A 89 26.17 0.39 13.20
CA GLY A 89 25.50 -0.21 14.34
C GLY A 89 24.01 0.13 14.47
N GLN A 90 23.46 1.04 13.65
CA GLN A 90 22.03 1.31 13.58
C GLN A 90 21.36 0.66 12.37
N VAL A 91 20.16 0.14 12.59
CA VAL A 91 19.28 -0.30 11.49
C VAL A 91 18.20 0.75 11.25
N THR A 92 18.15 1.27 10.03
CA THR A 92 17.06 2.11 9.55
C THR A 92 16.23 1.35 8.54
N CYS A 93 14.91 1.30 8.72
CA CYS A 93 13.98 0.63 7.81
C CYS A 93 13.04 1.62 7.14
N PHE A 94 12.89 1.48 5.83
CA PHE A 94 11.94 2.23 5.02
C PHE A 94 10.88 1.26 4.53
N GLN A 95 9.62 1.57 4.80
CA GLN A 95 8.51 0.75 4.31
C GLN A 95 8.54 0.76 2.78
N ARG A 96 8.79 -0.40 2.17
CA ARG A 96 8.63 -0.58 0.74
C ARG A 96 7.16 -0.87 0.48
N VAL A 97 6.52 0.00 -0.30
CA VAL A 97 5.27 -0.35 -0.96
C VAL A 97 5.63 -1.32 -2.08
N TYR A 98 5.72 -2.61 -1.75
CA TYR A 98 5.80 -3.62 -2.80
C TYR A 98 4.50 -3.60 -3.62
N PRO A 99 4.58 -3.71 -4.95
CA PRO A 99 3.39 -3.92 -5.76
C PRO A 99 2.75 -5.22 -5.29
N LYS A 100 1.56 -5.12 -4.71
CA LYS A 100 0.83 -6.28 -4.23
C LYS A 100 0.44 -7.17 -5.39
N ASN A 101 0.43 -8.48 -5.14
CA ASN A 101 0.23 -9.44 -6.21
C ASN A 101 -1.23 -9.43 -6.72
N PRO A 102 -1.46 -9.52 -8.04
CA PRO A 102 -2.80 -9.77 -8.57
C PRO A 102 -3.27 -11.17 -8.19
N CYS A 103 -4.57 -11.37 -8.08
CA CYS A 103 -5.18 -12.66 -7.80
C CYS A 103 -5.68 -13.31 -9.08
N THR A 104 -5.52 -14.62 -9.20
CA THR A 104 -6.21 -15.44 -10.21
C THR A 104 -7.31 -16.25 -9.54
N TYR A 105 -8.55 -16.08 -9.98
CA TYR A 105 -9.70 -16.78 -9.42
C TYR A 105 -10.64 -17.25 -10.53
N LYS A 106 -10.88 -18.58 -10.59
CA LYS A 106 -11.69 -19.24 -11.63
C LYS A 106 -11.32 -18.82 -13.07
N GLY A 107 -10.02 -18.68 -13.33
CA GLY A 107 -9.49 -18.30 -14.65
C GLY A 107 -9.51 -16.79 -14.96
N ASN A 108 -10.04 -15.96 -14.07
CA ASN A 108 -10.02 -14.50 -14.21
C ASN A 108 -8.92 -13.88 -13.34
N ASN A 109 -8.33 -12.78 -13.83
CA ASN A 109 -7.31 -12.03 -13.10
C ASN A 109 -7.92 -10.75 -12.49
N TYR A 110 -7.58 -10.51 -11.21
CA TYR A 110 -8.07 -9.39 -10.41
C TYR A 110 -6.88 -8.64 -9.82
N GLN A 111 -6.90 -7.31 -9.88
CA GLN A 111 -5.88 -6.47 -9.25
C GLN A 111 -6.02 -6.50 -7.73
N ASP A 112 -4.94 -6.23 -7.00
CA ASP A 112 -5.03 -6.05 -5.55
C ASP A 112 -6.08 -4.99 -5.19
N GLY A 113 -6.90 -5.31 -4.18
CA GLY A 113 -7.99 -4.46 -3.72
C GLY A 113 -9.26 -4.56 -4.55
N GLN A 114 -9.23 -5.19 -5.73
CA GLN A 114 -10.40 -5.35 -6.59
C GLN A 114 -11.43 -6.28 -5.92
N THR A 115 -12.68 -5.81 -5.88
CA THR A 115 -13.84 -6.57 -5.42
C THR A 115 -14.63 -7.11 -6.60
N PHE A 116 -15.15 -8.33 -6.46
CA PHE A 116 -15.95 -9.00 -7.48
C PHE A 116 -16.93 -9.99 -6.83
N ILE A 117 -17.91 -10.42 -7.61
CA ILE A 117 -19.03 -11.21 -7.10
C ILE A 117 -18.94 -12.63 -7.63
N ASP A 118 -19.04 -13.61 -6.74
CA ASP A 118 -19.09 -15.03 -7.07
C ASP A 118 -20.35 -15.66 -6.48
N VAL A 119 -21.35 -15.85 -7.34
CA VAL A 119 -22.70 -16.39 -7.05
C VAL A 119 -23.44 -15.62 -5.93
N TYR A 120 -23.07 -15.84 -4.66
CA TYR A 120 -23.66 -15.23 -3.46
C TYR A 120 -22.61 -14.71 -2.46
N SER A 121 -21.39 -14.49 -2.95
CA SER A 121 -20.31 -13.96 -2.13
C SER A 121 -19.71 -12.73 -2.77
N GLU A 122 -19.47 -11.70 -1.96
CA GLU A 122 -18.60 -10.62 -2.34
C GLU A 122 -17.16 -11.04 -2.00
N CYS A 123 -16.34 -11.11 -3.04
CA CYS A 123 -14.96 -11.49 -2.98
C CYS A 123 -14.06 -10.27 -3.19
N LYS A 124 -12.90 -10.28 -2.54
CA LYS A 124 -11.87 -9.26 -2.67
C LYS A 124 -10.52 -9.91 -2.90
N CYS A 125 -9.77 -9.38 -3.86
CA CYS A 125 -8.35 -9.71 -4.02
C CYS A 125 -7.52 -8.94 -2.99
N ASP A 126 -6.71 -9.66 -2.23
CA ASP A 126 -5.82 -9.12 -1.20
C ASP A 126 -4.47 -9.86 -1.28
N ASP A 127 -3.50 -9.20 -1.90
CA ASP A 127 -2.12 -9.66 -2.10
C ASP A 127 -2.01 -11.12 -2.59
N GLY A 128 -2.51 -11.36 -3.80
CA GLY A 128 -2.51 -12.68 -4.45
C GLY A 128 -3.50 -13.69 -3.87
N LYS A 129 -4.26 -13.34 -2.82
CA LYS A 129 -5.29 -14.20 -2.23
C LYS A 129 -6.68 -13.62 -2.41
N VAL A 130 -7.63 -14.47 -2.77
CA VAL A 130 -9.05 -14.09 -2.80
C VAL A 130 -9.68 -14.43 -1.45
N LYS A 131 -10.32 -13.43 -0.84
CA LYS A 131 -11.16 -13.59 0.36
C LYS A 131 -12.61 -13.31 -0.02
N CYS A 132 -13.49 -14.27 0.21
CA CYS A 132 -14.92 -14.13 -0.03
C CYS A 132 -15.66 -14.05 1.29
N SER A 133 -16.53 -13.05 1.41
CA SER A 133 -17.51 -12.94 2.48
C SER A 133 -18.88 -13.29 1.92
N GLN A 134 -19.60 -14.17 2.61
CA GLN A 134 -20.97 -14.51 2.23
C GLN A 134 -21.79 -13.22 2.32
N ARG A 135 -22.28 -12.75 1.17
CA ARG A 135 -23.11 -11.54 1.09
C ARG A 135 -24.36 -11.95 0.33
N VAL A 136 -25.43 -12.18 1.08
CA VAL A 136 -26.76 -12.42 0.54
C VAL A 136 -27.15 -11.19 -0.26
N TYR A 137 -27.16 -11.29 -1.58
CA TYR A 137 -27.70 -10.26 -2.46
C TYR A 137 -29.16 -9.94 -2.08
N PRO A 138 -29.66 -8.72 -2.37
CA PRO A 138 -31.07 -8.42 -2.18
C PRO A 138 -31.88 -9.45 -2.96
N LYS A 139 -32.59 -10.30 -2.22
CA LYS A 139 -33.40 -11.37 -2.77
C LYS A 139 -34.46 -10.78 -3.68
N ASN A 140 -34.82 -11.52 -4.72
CA ASN A 140 -35.69 -11.00 -5.76
C ASN A 140 -37.10 -10.72 -5.21
N PRO A 141 -37.74 -9.58 -5.57
CA PRO A 141 -39.14 -9.38 -5.27
C PRO A 141 -40.01 -10.37 -6.06
N CYS A 142 -41.16 -10.75 -5.51
CA CYS A 142 -42.10 -11.64 -6.17
C CYS A 142 -43.24 -10.84 -6.82
N THR A 143 -43.68 -11.28 -7.99
CA THR A 143 -44.92 -10.77 -8.61
C THR A 143 -46.01 -11.84 -8.49
N TYR A 144 -47.14 -11.50 -7.86
CA TYR A 144 -48.26 -12.42 -7.67
C TYR A 144 -49.59 -11.72 -7.95
N LYS A 145 -50.34 -12.25 -8.92
CA LYS A 145 -51.60 -11.69 -9.45
C LYS A 145 -51.50 -10.18 -9.79
N GLY A 146 -50.38 -9.75 -10.36
CA GLY A 146 -50.12 -8.37 -10.75
C GLY A 146 -49.62 -7.44 -9.65
N ASN A 147 -49.51 -7.92 -8.40
CA ASN A 147 -48.94 -7.17 -7.28
C ASN A 147 -47.49 -7.57 -7.03
N ASN A 148 -46.66 -6.61 -6.60
CA ASN A 148 -45.26 -6.83 -6.26
C ASN A 148 -45.07 -6.92 -4.74
N TYR A 149 -44.35 -7.95 -4.30
CA TYR A 149 -44.07 -8.25 -2.90
C TYR A 149 -42.55 -8.31 -2.67
N GLN A 150 -42.07 -7.72 -1.58
CA GLN A 150 -40.67 -7.80 -1.20
C GLN A 150 -40.32 -9.19 -0.69
N ASP A 151 -39.04 -9.59 -0.80
CA ASP A 151 -38.61 -10.86 -0.20
C ASP A 151 -38.93 -10.90 1.30
N GLY A 152 -39.45 -12.05 1.75
CA GLY A 152 -39.87 -12.28 3.12
C GLY A 152 -41.28 -11.77 3.43
N GLN A 153 -41.89 -10.98 2.54
CA GLN A 153 -43.23 -10.44 2.74
C GLN A 153 -44.28 -11.55 2.71
N THR A 154 -45.17 -11.56 3.72
CA THR A 154 -46.34 -12.43 3.82
C THR A 154 -47.62 -11.68 3.49
N PHE A 155 -48.55 -12.31 2.79
CA PHE A 155 -49.84 -11.74 2.39
C PHE A 155 -50.93 -12.81 2.32
N ILE A 156 -52.21 -12.41 2.37
CA ILE A 156 -53.35 -13.34 2.33
C ILE A 156 -53.98 -13.33 0.95
N ASP A 157 -54.16 -14.52 0.36
CA ASP A 157 -54.94 -14.73 -0.86
C ASP A 157 -56.16 -15.61 -0.56
N VAL A 158 -57.31 -14.95 -0.35
CA VAL A 158 -58.63 -15.52 -0.04
C VAL A 158 -58.64 -16.43 1.20
N TYR A 159 -58.09 -17.64 1.12
CA TYR A 159 -58.01 -18.62 2.21
C TYR A 159 -56.59 -19.15 2.46
N SER A 160 -55.59 -18.61 1.74
CA SER A 160 -54.20 -19.04 1.86
C SER A 160 -53.32 -17.91 2.38
N GLU A 161 -52.36 -18.26 3.22
CA GLU A 161 -51.27 -17.37 3.58
C GLU A 161 -50.09 -17.64 2.66
N CYS A 162 -49.69 -16.60 1.95
CA CYS A 162 -48.64 -16.63 0.95
C CYS A 162 -47.40 -15.89 1.46
N LYS A 163 -46.22 -16.40 1.10
CA LYS A 163 -44.93 -15.77 1.43
C LYS A 163 -44.10 -15.65 0.16
N CYS A 164 -43.53 -14.47 -0.05
CA CYS A 164 -42.51 -14.24 -1.07
C CYS A 164 -41.14 -14.69 -0.55
N ASN A 165 -40.47 -15.57 -1.29
CA ASN A 165 -39.08 -15.98 -1.05
C ASN A 165 -38.33 -16.01 -2.40
N ASP A 166 -37.38 -15.08 -2.56
CA ASP A 166 -36.45 -14.95 -3.68
C ASP A 166 -37.11 -15.12 -5.06
N GLY A 167 -38.13 -14.29 -5.33
CA GLY A 167 -38.87 -14.30 -6.59
C GLY A 167 -39.97 -15.36 -6.71
N GLN A 168 -40.10 -16.27 -5.73
CA GLN A 168 -41.16 -17.29 -5.70
C GLN A 168 -42.19 -17.02 -4.60
N VAL A 169 -43.46 -17.23 -4.91
CA VAL A 169 -44.55 -17.20 -3.92
C VAL A 169 -44.94 -18.62 -3.52
N THR A 170 -44.91 -18.91 -2.22
CA THR A 170 -45.42 -20.15 -1.65
C THR A 170 -46.64 -19.85 -0.81
N CYS A 171 -47.77 -20.52 -1.07
CA CYS A 171 -49.01 -20.35 -0.33
C CYS A 171 -49.36 -21.63 0.44
N SER A 172 -49.75 -21.48 1.70
CA SER A 172 -50.26 -22.57 2.53
C SER A 172 -51.71 -22.27 2.91
N GLN A 173 -52.61 -23.24 2.74
CA GLN A 173 -53.99 -23.09 3.19
C GLN A 173 -54.01 -22.88 4.70
N ARG A 174 -54.73 -21.85 5.15
CA ARG A 174 -55.00 -21.71 6.57
C ARG A 174 -56.12 -22.66 6.95
N ALA A 175 -55.85 -23.58 7.87
CA ALA A 175 -56.90 -24.29 8.57
C ALA A 175 -57.49 -23.35 9.63
N TYR A 176 -58.52 -22.57 9.29
CA TYR A 176 -59.37 -21.92 10.30
C TYR A 176 -60.83 -22.38 10.16
N PRO A 177 -61.50 -22.69 11.27
CA PRO A 177 -62.89 -23.13 11.27
C PRO A 177 -63.82 -22.01 10.82
N ILE A 178 -64.83 -22.38 10.04
CA ILE A 178 -65.85 -21.51 9.46
C ILE A 178 -66.51 -20.69 10.57
N ALA A 179 -66.27 -19.38 10.60
CA ALA A 179 -67.10 -18.43 11.33
C ALA A 179 -67.42 -17.26 10.40
N ASN A 180 -68.71 -17.14 10.11
CA ASN A 180 -69.35 -16.21 9.19
C ASN A 180 -68.92 -14.74 9.40
N GLN A 181 -68.03 -14.21 8.58
CA GLN A 181 -68.02 -12.79 8.22
C GLN A 181 -67.52 -12.63 6.76
N PRO A 182 -68.20 -11.83 5.91
CA PRO A 182 -67.61 -11.40 4.65
C PRO A 182 -66.38 -10.52 4.94
N PRO A 183 -65.25 -10.69 4.25
CA PRO A 183 -64.11 -9.81 4.41
C PRO A 183 -64.46 -8.40 3.91
N THR A 184 -64.71 -7.47 4.83
CA THR A 184 -64.67 -6.05 4.53
C THR A 184 -63.20 -5.67 4.39
N ASN A 185 -62.61 -5.90 3.22
CA ASN A 185 -61.33 -5.25 2.89
C ASN A 185 -61.59 -3.74 2.84
N PRO A 186 -60.99 -2.91 3.71
CA PRO A 186 -60.91 -1.49 3.39
C PRO A 186 -60.07 -1.36 2.09
N PRO A 187 -60.43 -0.45 1.16
CA PRO A 187 -59.58 -0.15 0.02
C PRO A 187 -58.17 0.19 0.52
N PRO A 188 -57.09 -0.29 -0.11
CA PRO A 188 -55.76 0.17 0.22
C PRO A 188 -55.74 1.69 0.04
N THR A 189 -55.42 2.41 1.12
CA THR A 189 -55.21 3.85 1.07
C THR A 189 -54.17 4.10 0.00
N PRO A 190 -54.47 4.89 -1.06
CA PRO A 190 -53.48 5.17 -2.08
C PRO A 190 -52.27 5.81 -1.41
N LEU A 191 -51.07 5.27 -1.69
CA LEU A 191 -49.83 5.94 -1.35
C LEU A 191 -49.90 7.37 -1.89
N PRO A 192 -49.46 8.40 -1.14
CA PRO A 192 -49.52 9.78 -1.62
C PRO A 192 -48.76 9.89 -2.94
N THR A 193 -49.48 10.19 -4.03
CA THR A 193 -48.94 10.32 -5.38
C THR A 193 -48.23 11.65 -5.61
N THR A 194 -48.13 12.48 -4.58
CA THR A 194 -47.44 13.78 -4.61
C THR A 194 -46.39 13.80 -3.51
N CYS A 195 -45.11 13.81 -3.89
CA CYS A 195 -44.11 14.43 -3.03
C CYS A 195 -44.45 15.92 -2.96
N PRO A 196 -44.69 16.50 -1.78
CA PRO A 196 -44.50 17.93 -1.64
C PRO A 196 -42.99 18.15 -1.76
N CYS A 197 -42.53 18.58 -2.93
CA CYS A 197 -41.31 19.36 -2.97
C CYS A 197 -41.77 20.79 -2.68
N PRO A 198 -41.55 21.33 -1.47
CA PRO A 198 -41.57 22.77 -1.33
C PRO A 198 -40.42 23.29 -2.18
N ASP A 199 -40.69 24.38 -2.89
CA ASP A 199 -39.73 25.09 -3.70
C ASP A 199 -38.38 25.24 -3.01
N THR A 200 -37.34 25.17 -3.84
CA THR A 200 -35.92 25.46 -3.55
C THR A 200 -35.12 24.42 -2.74
N HIS A 201 -34.17 23.81 -3.45
CA HIS A 201 -33.01 23.02 -2.97
C HIS A 201 -33.24 21.52 -2.68
N CYS A 202 -33.12 20.69 -3.72
CA CYS A 202 -32.85 19.25 -3.65
C CYS A 202 -31.89 18.93 -4.81
N CYS A 203 -30.75 18.24 -4.72
CA CYS A 203 -30.10 17.46 -3.67
C CYS A 203 -28.58 17.56 -3.90
N ARG A 204 -27.78 17.69 -2.84
CA ARG A 204 -26.33 17.50 -2.90
C ARG A 204 -25.97 16.33 -2.00
N VAL A 205 -25.69 15.17 -2.59
CA VAL A 205 -24.76 14.19 -2.02
C VAL A 205 -23.98 13.55 -3.16
N VAL A 206 -22.66 13.76 -3.11
CA VAL A 206 -21.68 13.22 -4.05
C VAL A 206 -21.11 11.96 -3.42
N TRP A 207 -21.29 10.81 -4.07
CA TRP A 207 -20.43 9.65 -3.83
C TRP A 207 -19.77 9.24 -5.15
N ARG A 208 -18.45 9.07 -5.12
CA ARG A 208 -17.62 8.70 -6.28
C ARG A 208 -17.22 7.24 -6.19
N TYR A 209 -17.66 6.41 -7.14
CA TYR A 209 -16.92 5.24 -7.62
C TYR A 209 -17.31 4.95 -9.08
N GLY A 210 -16.34 4.90 -10.00
CA GLY A 210 -16.47 4.16 -11.26
C GLY A 210 -17.05 4.84 -12.51
N GLY A 211 -17.00 6.17 -12.64
CA GLY A 211 -16.94 6.84 -13.97
C GLY A 211 -18.14 6.74 -14.92
N LYS A 212 -19.31 6.23 -14.51
CA LYS A 212 -20.54 6.27 -15.33
C LYS A 212 -21.62 7.10 -14.62
N LYS A 213 -22.04 8.21 -15.25
CA LYS A 213 -23.13 9.07 -14.75
C LYS A 213 -24.47 8.37 -15.01
N ARG A 214 -25.23 8.09 -13.95
CA ARG A 214 -26.68 7.87 -14.06
C ARG A 214 -27.37 8.71 -13.01
N THR A 215 -28.28 9.56 -13.48
CA THR A 215 -29.15 10.39 -12.66
C THR A 215 -30.45 9.63 -12.48
N SER A 216 -30.86 9.32 -11.25
CA SER A 216 -32.20 8.81 -10.98
C SER A 216 -33.08 9.95 -10.45
N CYS A 217 -33.97 10.45 -11.29
CA CYS A 217 -35.15 11.19 -10.85
C CYS A 217 -36.34 10.22 -10.84
N CYS A 218 -37.34 10.52 -10.01
CA CYS A 218 -38.64 9.85 -9.84
C CYS A 218 -39.05 8.78 -10.88
N PRO A 219 -39.70 7.68 -10.45
CA PRO A 219 -40.11 6.56 -11.31
C PRO A 219 -41.23 6.90 -12.33
N GLN A 220 -41.55 8.17 -12.53
CA GLN A 220 -42.53 8.66 -13.52
C GLN A 220 -41.88 9.31 -14.76
N CYS A 221 -40.55 9.44 -14.83
CA CYS A 221 -39.89 9.93 -16.04
C CYS A 221 -39.54 8.75 -16.98
N ARG A 222 -40.31 8.59 -18.06
CA ARG A 222 -39.93 7.69 -19.17
C ARG A 222 -38.70 8.25 -19.89
N PHE A 223 -37.67 7.41 -20.04
CA PHE A 223 -36.58 7.69 -20.97
C PHE A 223 -36.92 7.12 -22.34
N THR A 224 -37.07 7.98 -23.35
CA THR A 224 -36.87 7.57 -24.74
C THR A 224 -35.38 7.66 -25.04
N GLN A 225 -34.83 6.61 -25.64
CA GLN A 225 -33.42 6.48 -25.98
C GLN A 225 -32.94 7.60 -26.93
N ASP A 226 -31.63 7.87 -26.81
CA ASP A 226 -30.75 8.54 -27.78
C ASP A 226 -30.74 10.07 -27.80
N THR A 227 -29.82 10.66 -27.02
CA THR A 227 -28.94 11.75 -27.47
C THR A 227 -27.86 12.05 -26.42
N TRP A 228 -26.61 12.14 -26.87
CA TRP A 228 -25.49 12.74 -26.14
C TRP A 228 -25.58 14.26 -26.29
N GLY A 229 -25.63 15.00 -25.18
CA GLY A 229 -25.57 16.45 -25.21
C GLY A 229 -26.16 17.08 -23.96
N SER A 230 -25.40 17.97 -23.35
CA SER A 230 -25.81 18.86 -22.27
C SER A 230 -26.91 19.82 -22.71
N ASP A 231 -27.90 20.01 -21.83
CA ASP A 231 -28.63 21.25 -21.50
C ASP A 231 -30.12 20.98 -21.24
N CYS A 232 -30.57 21.32 -20.03
CA CYS A 232 -31.99 21.34 -19.68
C CYS A 232 -32.56 22.69 -20.13
N VAL A 233 -33.45 22.69 -21.12
CA VAL A 233 -34.25 23.87 -21.49
C VAL A 233 -35.61 23.79 -20.80
N HIS A 234 -35.99 24.88 -20.12
CA HIS A 234 -37.31 25.08 -19.54
C HIS A 234 -38.34 25.36 -20.64
N ILE A 235 -39.50 24.71 -20.57
CA ILE A 235 -40.77 25.17 -21.14
C ILE A 235 -41.75 25.33 -19.98
#